data_AF-A0A645ECB7-F1
#
_entry.id   AF-A0A645ECB7-F1
#
_cell.length_a   1.000
_cell.length_b   1.000
_cell.length_c   1.000
_cell.angle_alpha   90.00
_cell.angle_beta   90.00
_cell.angle_gamma   90.00
#
_symmetry.space_group_name_H-M   'P 1'
#
loop_
_entity.id
_entity.type
_entity.pdbx_description
1 polymer ?
#
loop_
_entity_poly.entity_id
_entity_poly.type
_entity_poly.pdbx_seq_one_letter_code
_entity_poly.pdbx_strand_id
1 'polypeptide(L)'
;MDNSGQEKVLFRYDANEGDMRMPDWIDHSTIIYARYSPLFYSTEIFSMDSNGKNEIRLTFNDANDYYPKFSNNKIAFTSKPRDKPHFRIWTMNTDGSNLKQLTDHQAYTCDWSPDGKYIVYTDARKENGRLWIMDADGGNKRQLTFEHHFVNF
;
A
#
# COMPACT_ATOMS: atom_id res chain seq x y z
N MET A 1 -29.00 34.66 1.03
CA MET A 1 -28.60 34.26 -0.33
C MET A 1 -27.08 34.25 -0.36
N ASP A 2 -26.47 33.07 -0.33
CA ASP A 2 -25.36 32.69 -1.21
C ASP A 2 -25.37 31.15 -1.40
N ASN A 3 -26.09 30.74 -2.44
CA ASN A 3 -25.94 29.41 -3.03
C ASN A 3 -24.55 29.33 -3.66
N SER A 4 -23.56 28.75 -2.97
CA SER A 4 -22.40 28.15 -3.63
C SER A 4 -22.50 26.62 -3.51
N GLY A 5 -23.45 26.07 -4.26
CA GLY A 5 -23.56 24.65 -4.51
C GLY A 5 -22.34 24.13 -5.26
N GLN A 6 -21.28 23.81 -4.55
CA GLN A 6 -20.40 22.73 -4.99
C GLN A 6 -21.03 21.44 -4.48
N GLU A 7 -21.54 20.64 -5.41
CA GLU A 7 -21.72 19.21 -5.15
C GLU A 7 -20.44 18.71 -4.49
N LYS A 8 -20.52 18.42 -3.20
CA LYS A 8 -19.66 17.39 -2.64
C LYS A 8 -20.04 16.16 -3.43
N VAL A 9 -19.23 15.80 -4.42
CA VAL A 9 -19.27 14.45 -4.98
C VAL A 9 -18.93 13.55 -3.81
N LEU A 10 -19.97 13.17 -3.07
CA LEU A 10 -19.92 12.08 -2.14
C LEU A 10 -19.64 10.89 -3.05
N PHE A 11 -18.37 10.52 -3.12
CA PHE A 11 -17.95 9.29 -3.75
C PHE A 11 -18.92 8.20 -3.30
N ARG A 12 -19.45 7.42 -4.25
CA ARG A 12 -20.32 6.28 -3.96
C ARG A 12 -19.53 5.31 -3.08
N TYR A 13 -19.61 5.52 -1.78
CA TYR A 13 -19.26 4.55 -0.76
C TYR A 13 -20.25 3.41 -0.97
N ASP A 14 -19.79 2.30 -1.55
CA ASP A 14 -20.56 1.08 -1.47
C ASP A 14 -20.34 0.50 -0.07
N ALA A 15 -21.28 0.81 0.82
CA ALA A 15 -21.28 0.33 2.19
C ALA A 15 -21.25 -1.20 2.29
N ASN A 16 -21.61 -1.91 1.22
CA ASN A 16 -21.66 -3.36 1.19
C ASN A 16 -20.29 -3.98 0.85
N GLU A 17 -19.37 -3.22 0.26
CA GLU A 17 -18.07 -3.74 -0.15
C GLU A 17 -16.93 -3.42 0.83
N GLY A 18 -17.17 -2.59 1.84
CA GLY A 18 -16.20 -2.32 2.91
C GLY A 18 -14.91 -1.71 2.37
N ASP A 19 -14.96 -0.44 1.96
CA ASP A 19 -13.85 0.22 1.28
C ASP A 19 -12.77 0.68 2.28
N MET A 20 -11.78 -0.18 2.55
CA MET A 20 -10.59 0.19 3.31
C MET A 20 -9.66 1.03 2.42
N ARG A 21 -9.80 2.36 2.50
CA ARG A 21 -9.03 3.29 1.66
C ARG A 21 -7.53 3.35 1.96
N MET A 22 -7.11 3.00 3.17
CA MET A 22 -5.68 2.89 3.55
C MET A 22 -4.82 4.09 3.09
N PRO A 23 -5.18 5.34 3.44
CA PRO A 23 -4.46 6.51 2.94
C PRO A 23 -3.09 6.68 3.59
N ASP A 24 -2.20 7.36 2.88
CA ASP A 24 -0.92 7.87 3.36
C ASP A 24 -0.58 9.20 2.66
N TRP A 25 0.36 9.97 3.21
CA TRP A 25 0.78 11.24 2.62
C TRP A 25 1.96 11.04 1.67
N ILE A 26 1.92 11.61 0.46
CA ILE A 26 3.13 11.82 -0.35
C ILE A 26 3.86 13.07 0.15
N ASP A 27 3.12 14.15 0.39
CA ASP A 27 3.64 15.43 0.86
C ASP A 27 2.51 16.22 1.57
N HIS A 28 2.69 17.52 1.82
CA HIS A 28 1.67 18.35 2.50
C HIS A 28 0.39 18.60 1.68
N SER A 29 0.39 18.27 0.39
CA SER A 29 -0.68 18.56 -0.56
C SER A 29 -1.23 17.34 -1.30
N THR A 30 -0.56 16.18 -1.22
CA THR A 30 -0.95 14.99 -1.97
C THR A 30 -1.11 13.77 -1.06
N ILE A 31 -2.22 13.07 -1.24
CA ILE A 31 -2.59 11.83 -0.53
C ILE A 31 -2.53 10.67 -1.51
N ILE A 32 -1.96 9.54 -1.09
CA ILE A 32 -2.08 8.23 -1.75
C ILE A 32 -3.05 7.34 -0.99
N TYR A 33 -3.78 6.49 -1.68
CA TYR A 33 -4.73 5.58 -1.06
C TYR A 33 -5.09 4.42 -1.99
N ALA A 34 -5.57 3.33 -1.42
CA ALA A 34 -6.16 2.22 -2.14
C ALA A 34 -7.67 2.47 -2.36
N ARG A 35 -8.22 2.08 -3.49
CA ARG A 35 -9.66 2.19 -3.76
C ARG A 35 -10.13 1.08 -4.68
N TYR A 36 -11.27 0.47 -4.33
CA TYR A 36 -11.96 -0.43 -5.23
C TYR A 36 -12.63 0.33 -6.38
N SER A 37 -12.52 -0.22 -7.59
CA SER A 37 -13.19 0.31 -8.78
C SER A 37 -14.11 -0.75 -9.38
N PRO A 38 -15.45 -0.54 -9.35
CA PRO A 38 -16.40 -1.42 -10.02
C PRO A 38 -16.20 -1.50 -11.55
N LEU A 39 -15.50 -0.53 -12.14
CA LEU A 39 -15.18 -0.53 -13.57
C LEU A 39 -14.15 -1.60 -13.94
N PHE A 40 -13.25 -1.93 -13.00
CA PHE A 40 -12.13 -2.84 -13.23
C PHE A 40 -12.21 -4.10 -12.35
N TYR A 41 -13.16 -4.14 -11.41
CA TYR A 41 -13.32 -5.22 -10.44
C TYR A 41 -11.99 -5.55 -9.72
N SER A 42 -11.28 -4.50 -9.33
CA SER A 42 -10.00 -4.53 -8.63
C SER A 42 -9.85 -3.35 -7.66
N THR A 43 -9.03 -3.56 -6.63
CA THR A 43 -8.51 -2.48 -5.78
C THR A 43 -7.20 -1.97 -6.37
N GLU A 44 -7.09 -0.66 -6.53
CA GLU A 44 -5.95 0.00 -7.17
C GLU A 44 -5.43 1.13 -6.29
N ILE A 45 -4.19 1.57 -6.52
CA ILE A 45 -3.61 2.72 -5.84
C ILE A 45 -3.90 3.98 -6.66
N PHE A 46 -4.35 5.00 -5.96
CA PHE A 46 -4.62 6.33 -6.49
C PHE A 46 -3.85 7.38 -5.70
N SER A 47 -3.66 8.54 -6.32
CA SER A 47 -3.28 9.78 -5.65
C SER A 47 -4.33 10.85 -5.87
N MET A 48 -4.46 11.79 -4.93
CA MET A 48 -5.29 12.97 -5.08
C MET A 48 -4.70 14.17 -4.32
N ASP A 49 -5.15 15.37 -4.65
CA ASP A 49 -4.89 16.55 -3.84
C ASP A 49 -5.55 16.41 -2.45
N SER A 50 -4.96 17.02 -1.43
CA SER A 50 -5.47 17.03 -0.06
C SER A 50 -6.84 17.72 0.09
N ASN A 51 -7.28 18.44 -0.95
CA ASN A 51 -8.62 19.01 -1.06
C ASN A 51 -9.66 18.07 -1.71
N GLY A 52 -9.26 16.84 -2.10
CA GLY A 52 -10.10 15.81 -2.71
C GLY A 52 -10.26 15.92 -4.23
N LYS A 53 -9.49 16.76 -4.92
CA LYS A 53 -9.51 16.92 -6.38
C LYS A 53 -8.35 16.18 -7.05
N ASN A 54 -8.36 16.17 -8.39
CA ASN A 54 -7.27 15.66 -9.22
C ASN A 54 -6.87 14.22 -8.89
N GLU A 55 -7.87 13.34 -8.74
CA GLU A 55 -7.62 11.91 -8.55
C GLU A 55 -6.96 11.30 -9.80
N ILE A 56 -5.85 10.59 -9.61
CA ILE A 56 -5.11 9.88 -10.66
C ILE A 56 -4.90 8.44 -10.22
N ARG A 57 -5.12 7.49 -11.12
CA ARG A 57 -4.82 6.06 -10.93
C ARG A 57 -3.33 5.81 -11.19
N LEU A 58 -2.66 5.11 -10.28
CA LEU A 58 -1.21 4.82 -10.36
C LEU A 58 -0.89 3.36 -10.76
N THR A 59 -1.76 2.41 -10.42
CA THR A 59 -1.58 0.99 -10.78
C THR A 59 -2.53 0.56 -11.88
N PHE A 60 -2.10 -0.33 -12.79
CA PHE A 60 -2.89 -0.77 -13.96
C PHE A 60 -2.74 -2.28 -14.22
N ASN A 61 -2.54 -3.07 -13.17
CA ASN A 61 -2.22 -4.50 -13.25
C ASN A 61 -3.48 -5.37 -13.01
N ASP A 62 -3.38 -6.69 -13.26
CA ASP A 62 -4.42 -7.66 -12.86
C ASP A 62 -4.17 -8.18 -11.44
N ALA A 63 -4.21 -7.26 -10.47
CA ALA A 63 -4.06 -7.56 -9.07
C ALA A 63 -5.03 -6.72 -8.23
N ASN A 64 -5.08 -7.01 -6.93
CA ASN A 64 -5.60 -6.07 -5.96
C ASN A 64 -4.45 -5.49 -5.16
N ASP A 65 -4.34 -4.16 -5.20
CA ASP A 65 -3.25 -3.39 -4.60
C ASP A 65 -3.76 -2.63 -3.36
N TYR A 66 -3.02 -2.75 -2.25
CA TYR A 66 -3.42 -2.31 -0.92
C TYR A 66 -2.25 -1.68 -0.15
N TYR A 67 -2.58 -0.96 0.93
CA TYR A 67 -1.64 -0.42 1.92
C TYR A 67 -0.47 0.39 1.29
N PRO A 68 -0.75 1.42 0.47
CA PRO A 68 0.33 2.24 -0.07
C PRO A 68 1.01 3.03 1.05
N LYS A 69 2.35 3.06 1.01
CA LYS A 69 3.22 3.77 1.95
C LYS A 69 4.29 4.55 1.21
N PHE A 70 4.41 5.84 1.49
CA PHE A 70 5.37 6.71 0.82
C PHE A 70 6.64 6.92 1.65
N SER A 71 7.79 6.88 0.98
CA SER A 71 9.06 7.39 1.50
C SER A 71 10.05 7.60 0.35
N ASN A 72 10.89 8.64 0.44
CA ASN A 72 11.98 8.91 -0.51
C ASN A 72 11.60 8.78 -2.00
N ASN A 73 10.51 9.43 -2.42
CA ASN A 73 10.00 9.40 -3.82
C ASN A 73 9.57 8.01 -4.31
N LYS A 74 9.30 7.09 -3.40
CA LYS A 74 8.78 5.75 -3.72
C LYS A 74 7.54 5.44 -2.90
N ILE A 75 6.69 4.62 -3.51
CA ILE A 75 5.52 4.04 -2.86
C ILE A 75 5.80 2.55 -2.71
N ALA A 76 5.80 2.04 -1.48
CA ALA A 76 5.71 0.61 -1.20
C ALA A 76 4.26 0.22 -1.00
N PHE A 77 3.86 -0.94 -1.46
CA PHE A 77 2.48 -1.40 -1.34
C PHE A 77 2.42 -2.93 -1.41
N THR A 78 1.27 -3.47 -1.07
CA THR A 78 1.01 -4.90 -1.16
C THR A 78 0.12 -5.19 -2.34
N SER A 79 0.56 -6.09 -3.22
CA SER A 79 -0.18 -6.53 -4.41
C SER A 79 -0.54 -8.01 -4.33
N LYS A 80 -1.78 -8.36 -4.64
CA LYS A 80 -2.26 -9.74 -4.79
C LYS A 80 -2.73 -9.98 -6.23
N PRO A 81 -1.89 -10.55 -7.10
CA PRO A 81 -2.29 -10.95 -8.44
C PRO A 81 -3.50 -11.88 -8.41
N ARG A 82 -4.43 -11.71 -9.35
CA ARG A 82 -5.70 -12.47 -9.38
C ARG A 82 -5.48 -13.98 -9.52
N ASP A 83 -4.43 -14.36 -10.24
CA ASP A 83 -4.05 -15.74 -10.54
C ASP A 83 -3.16 -16.38 -9.46
N LYS A 84 -2.75 -15.63 -8.42
CA LYS A 84 -1.84 -16.12 -7.37
C LYS A 84 -2.47 -16.05 -5.98
N PRO A 85 -2.15 -17.01 -5.10
CA PRO A 85 -2.75 -17.07 -3.77
C PRO A 85 -2.20 -16.00 -2.81
N HIS A 86 -1.04 -15.42 -3.13
CA HIS A 86 -0.26 -14.65 -2.17
C HIS A 86 -0.15 -13.16 -2.48
N PHE A 87 -0.25 -12.37 -1.42
CA PHE A 87 0.16 -10.97 -1.36
C PHE A 87 1.69 -10.87 -1.38
N ARG A 88 2.20 -9.85 -2.07
CA ARG A 88 3.63 -9.55 -2.20
C ARG A 88 3.86 -8.07 -2.01
N ILE A 89 5.05 -7.70 -1.55
CA ILE A 89 5.45 -6.30 -1.45
C ILE A 89 6.03 -5.86 -2.78
N TRP A 90 5.55 -4.72 -3.25
CA TRP A 90 5.97 -4.05 -4.45
C TRP A 90 6.38 -2.62 -4.13
N THR A 91 7.16 -2.04 -5.04
CA THR A 91 7.45 -0.61 -5.04
C THR A 91 7.20 -0.02 -6.41
N MET A 92 6.91 1.27 -6.44
CA MET A 92 6.87 2.11 -7.65
C MET A 92 7.32 3.53 -7.32
N ASN A 93 7.55 4.33 -8.35
CA ASN A 93 7.69 5.77 -8.21
C ASN A 93 6.32 6.44 -8.00
N THR A 94 6.30 7.71 -7.59
CA THR A 94 5.07 8.47 -7.34
C THR A 94 4.19 8.69 -8.57
N ASP A 95 4.74 8.53 -9.77
CA ASP A 95 4.02 8.59 -11.05
C ASP A 95 3.50 7.21 -11.52
N GLY A 96 3.67 6.16 -10.71
CA GLY A 96 3.30 4.78 -11.04
C GLY A 96 4.34 4.02 -11.88
N SER A 97 5.44 4.67 -12.29
CA SER A 97 6.50 4.03 -13.05
C SER A 97 7.42 3.16 -12.17
N ASN A 98 8.29 2.37 -12.81
CA ASN A 98 9.30 1.54 -12.14
C ASN A 98 8.71 0.55 -11.10
N LEU A 99 7.59 -0.08 -11.45
CA LEU A 99 7.00 -1.18 -10.69
C LEU A 99 8.02 -2.31 -10.49
N LYS A 100 8.31 -2.63 -9.23
CA LYS A 100 9.27 -3.66 -8.83
C LYS A 100 8.73 -4.51 -7.69
N GLN A 101 8.65 -5.81 -7.92
CA GLN A 101 8.35 -6.79 -6.88
C GLN A 101 9.55 -6.96 -5.95
N LEU A 102 9.34 -6.86 -4.64
CA LEU A 102 10.39 -7.02 -3.63
C LEU A 102 10.35 -8.37 -2.91
N THR A 103 9.17 -8.99 -2.79
CA THR A 103 9.00 -10.35 -2.22
C THR A 103 8.31 -11.29 -3.20
N ASP A 104 8.59 -12.58 -3.14
CA ASP A 104 7.97 -13.62 -3.98
C ASP A 104 7.00 -14.54 -3.21
N HIS A 105 7.01 -14.43 -1.89
CA HIS A 105 6.18 -15.17 -0.94
C HIS A 105 5.12 -14.29 -0.26
N GLN A 106 4.23 -14.92 0.52
CA GLN A 106 3.20 -14.25 1.31
C GLN A 106 3.80 -13.17 2.23
N ALA A 107 3.47 -11.92 1.95
CA ALA A 107 3.78 -10.77 2.77
C ALA A 107 2.57 -9.82 2.81
N TYR A 108 2.14 -9.38 3.99
CA TYR A 108 0.85 -8.67 4.15
C TYR A 108 0.95 -7.15 4.13
N THR A 109 1.63 -6.57 5.12
CA THR A 109 1.76 -5.12 5.27
C THR A 109 3.24 -4.78 5.36
N CYS A 110 3.57 -3.57 4.94
CA CYS A 110 4.93 -3.04 5.02
C CYS A 110 4.90 -1.57 5.43
N ASP A 111 6.04 -1.08 5.89
CA ASP A 111 6.28 0.33 6.15
C ASP A 111 7.75 0.67 5.93
N TRP A 112 8.04 1.95 5.67
CA TRP A 112 9.39 2.43 5.45
C TRP A 112 10.06 2.81 6.78
N SER A 113 11.39 2.70 6.85
CA SER A 113 12.14 3.45 7.86
C SER A 113 11.99 4.96 7.61
N PRO A 114 12.12 5.82 8.65
CA PRO A 114 12.02 7.26 8.47
C PRO A 114 13.03 7.85 7.47
N ASP A 115 14.20 7.21 7.32
CA ASP A 115 15.23 7.59 6.35
C ASP A 115 15.06 6.90 4.98
N GLY A 116 14.01 6.08 4.82
CA GLY A 116 13.63 5.34 3.62
C GLY A 116 14.68 4.34 3.11
N LYS A 117 15.65 3.95 3.95
CA LYS A 117 16.67 2.94 3.59
C LYS A 117 16.18 1.52 3.73
N TYR A 118 15.17 1.29 4.57
CA TYR A 118 14.66 -0.02 4.88
C TYR A 118 13.15 -0.09 4.70
N ILE A 119 12.67 -1.30 4.47
CA ILE A 119 11.26 -1.66 4.54
C ILE A 119 11.11 -2.73 5.61
N VAL A 120 10.28 -2.48 6.61
CA VAL A 120 9.80 -3.50 7.55
C VAL A 120 8.53 -4.10 7.00
N TYR A 121 8.32 -5.41 7.18
CA TYR A 121 7.13 -6.06 6.71
C TYR A 121 6.75 -7.31 7.50
N THR A 122 5.48 -7.69 7.37
CA THR A 122 4.95 -8.94 7.93
C THR A 122 5.07 -10.07 6.92
N ASP A 123 5.95 -11.03 7.20
CA ASP A 123 6.05 -12.30 6.48
C ASP A 123 5.06 -13.31 7.06
N ALA A 124 4.16 -13.82 6.23
CA ALA A 124 3.12 -14.75 6.65
C ALA A 124 3.22 -16.11 5.95
N ARG A 125 4.44 -16.59 5.70
CA ARG A 125 4.69 -17.96 5.26
C ARG A 125 4.42 -19.01 6.34
N LYS A 126 4.50 -18.62 7.62
CA LYS A 126 4.25 -19.48 8.79
C LYS A 126 3.02 -19.01 9.56
N GLU A 127 2.47 -19.89 10.39
CA GLU A 127 1.46 -19.52 11.37
C GLU A 127 2.04 -18.44 12.31
N ASN A 128 1.25 -17.40 12.60
CA ASN A 128 1.64 -16.21 13.40
C ASN A 128 2.72 -15.32 12.75
N GLY A 129 2.38 -14.68 11.61
CA GLY A 129 3.29 -13.89 10.78
C GLY A 129 4.38 -13.09 11.53
N ARG A 130 5.60 -13.10 10.99
CA ARG A 130 6.79 -12.54 11.63
C ARG A 130 7.19 -11.22 11.01
N LEU A 131 7.83 -10.35 11.80
CA LEU A 131 8.42 -9.13 11.29
C LEU A 131 9.75 -9.47 10.61
N TRP A 132 9.93 -8.91 9.43
CA TRP A 132 11.14 -8.96 8.64
C TRP A 132 11.50 -7.55 8.21
N ILE A 133 12.76 -7.36 7.86
CA ILE A 133 13.28 -6.12 7.31
C ILE A 133 14.11 -6.43 6.07
N MET A 134 14.09 -5.51 5.11
CA MET A 134 14.91 -5.56 3.91
C MET A 134 15.39 -4.16 3.56
N ASP A 135 16.41 -4.07 2.71
CA ASP A 135 16.81 -2.80 2.12
C ASP A 135 15.68 -2.29 1.20
N ALA A 136 15.64 -0.97 0.99
CA ALA A 136 14.66 -0.29 0.15
C ALA A 136 14.55 -0.86 -1.28
N ASP A 137 15.61 -1.46 -1.79
CA ASP A 137 15.64 -2.09 -3.12
C ASP A 137 15.20 -3.57 -3.11
N GLY A 138 14.85 -4.11 -1.94
CA GLY A 138 14.49 -5.51 -1.72
C GLY A 138 15.66 -6.43 -1.35
N GLY A 139 16.88 -5.92 -1.25
CA GLY A 139 18.06 -6.66 -0.81
C GLY A 139 18.05 -7.01 0.68
N ASN A 140 19.02 -7.84 1.10
CA ASN A 140 19.37 -8.07 2.51
C ASN A 140 18.19 -8.39 3.47
N LYS A 141 17.23 -9.20 3.00
CA LYS A 141 16.08 -9.65 3.80
C LYS A 141 16.53 -10.42 5.05
N ARG A 142 16.09 -9.99 6.23
CA ARG A 142 16.34 -10.69 7.50
C ARG A 142 15.14 -10.63 8.44
N GLN A 143 14.96 -11.69 9.22
CA GLN A 143 13.89 -11.80 10.20
C GLN A 143 14.22 -10.98 11.47
N LEU A 144 13.21 -10.34 12.05
CA LEU A 144 13.32 -9.54 13.28
C LEU A 144 12.69 -10.22 14.50
N THR A 145 11.56 -10.91 14.35
CA THR A 145 10.88 -11.61 15.46
C THR A 145 10.94 -13.11 15.30
N PHE A 146 11.01 -13.86 16.40
CA PHE A 146 11.18 -15.31 16.41
C PHE A 146 10.22 -15.94 17.42
N GLU A 147 9.77 -17.18 17.18
CA GLU A 147 9.07 -17.96 18.21
C GLU A 147 10.05 -18.23 19.36
N HIS A 148 9.65 -17.85 20.58
CA HIS A 148 10.39 -17.88 21.86
C HIS A 148 11.21 -16.63 22.21
N HIS A 149 10.55 -15.70 22.92
CA HIS A 149 11.22 -14.76 23.82
C HIS A 149 11.01 -15.22 25.28
N PHE A 150 11.76 -16.23 25.71
CA PHE A 150 12.06 -16.34 27.14
C PHE A 150 13.35 -15.56 27.38
N VAL A 151 13.22 -14.30 27.78
CA VAL A 151 14.25 -13.66 28.60
C VAL A 151 13.84 -13.93 30.04
N ASN A 152 14.58 -14.82 30.71
CA ASN A 152 14.53 -14.89 32.16
C ASN A 152 15.07 -13.56 32.69
N PHE A 153 14.26 -12.87 33.50
CA PHE A 153 14.72 -11.78 34.36
C PHE A 153 15.34 -12.37 35.63
#